data_AF-A0A3L7VXE4-F1
#
_entry.id   AF-A0A3L7VXE4-F1
#
_cell.length_a   1.000
_cell.length_b   1.000
_cell.length_c   1.000
_cell.angle_alpha   90.00
_cell.angle_beta   90.00
_cell.angle_gamma   90.00
#
_symmetry.space_group_name_H-M   'P 1'
#
loop_
_entity.id
_entity.type
_entity.pdbx_description
1 polymer ?
#
loop_
_entity_poly.entity_id
_entity_poly.type
_entity_poly.pdbx_seq_one_letter_code
_entity_poly.pdbx_strand_id
1 'polypeptide(L)'
;MNEHGELPVATKRSNYLKGVLNGTIFTLGEAASNPGLVLTLLVRQLGGSLTLISLLPVIQSTGYLLPQLIVGGHVQALPYKLPTYRLFALLRLIAQFTLIIACYVAEMVDPTIALTGILVSYALFCIGGGVTTLSFQDVVAKIV
;
A
#
# COMPACT_ATOMS: atom_id res chain seq x y z
N MET A 1 2.28 -4.70 -35.58
CA MET A 1 1.33 -5.60 -34.91
C MET A 1 1.43 -6.89 -35.69
N ASN A 2 2.16 -7.88 -35.18
CA ASN A 2 2.42 -9.12 -35.91
C ASN A 2 1.36 -10.16 -35.53
N GLU A 3 1.04 -11.05 -36.46
CA GLU A 3 -0.21 -11.82 -36.57
C GLU A 3 -0.49 -12.87 -35.46
N HIS A 4 0.22 -12.83 -34.33
CA HIS A 4 0.04 -13.71 -33.17
C HIS A 4 -0.16 -12.99 -31.82
N GLY A 5 -0.41 -11.68 -31.81
CA GLY A 5 -0.71 -10.96 -30.55
C GLY A 5 0.44 -10.94 -29.53
N GLU A 6 1.60 -11.49 -29.86
CA GLU A 6 2.77 -11.50 -28.99
C GLU A 6 3.56 -10.19 -29.10
N LEU A 7 3.85 -9.61 -27.94
CA LEU A 7 4.72 -8.43 -27.83
C LEU A 7 6.15 -8.77 -28.29
N PRO A 8 6.86 -7.83 -28.95
CA PRO A 8 8.27 -8.00 -29.27
C PRO A 8 9.10 -8.36 -28.04
N VAL A 9 10.12 -9.23 -28.19
CA VAL A 9 10.98 -9.69 -27.09
C VAL A 9 11.61 -8.53 -26.32
N ALA A 10 12.01 -7.46 -27.02
CA ALA A 10 12.53 -6.23 -26.41
C ALA A 10 11.51 -5.55 -25.48
N THR A 11 10.22 -5.56 -25.85
CA THR A 11 9.12 -5.01 -25.04
C THR A 11 8.82 -5.89 -23.84
N LYS A 12 8.81 -7.23 -24.00
CA LYS A 12 8.67 -8.17 -22.87
C LYS A 12 9.79 -7.96 -21.83
N ARG A 13 11.05 -7.87 -22.27
CA ARG A 13 12.21 -7.61 -21.39
C ARG A 13 12.14 -6.24 -20.68
N SER A 14 11.73 -5.19 -21.39
CA SER A 14 11.56 -3.86 -20.80
C SER A 14 10.47 -3.85 -19.72
N ASN A 15 9.33 -4.49 -19.98
CA ASN A 15 8.22 -4.58 -19.03
C ASN A 15 8.60 -5.40 -17.80
N TYR A 16 9.32 -6.51 -17.98
CA TYR A 16 9.86 -7.30 -16.87
C TYR A 16 10.76 -6.46 -15.97
N LEU A 17 11.73 -5.74 -16.55
CA LEU A 17 12.64 -4.88 -15.78
C LEU A 17 11.89 -3.78 -15.01
N LYS A 18 10.87 -3.16 -15.63
CA LYS A 18 10.01 -2.17 -14.97
C LYS A 18 9.24 -2.78 -13.79
N GLY A 19 8.71 -3.99 -13.95
CA GLY A 19 8.01 -4.72 -12.89
C GLY A 19 8.91 -5.03 -11.70
N VAL A 20 10.11 -5.57 -11.97
CA VAL A 20 11.13 -5.84 -10.94
C VAL A 20 11.55 -4.56 -10.23
N LEU A 21 11.87 -3.50 -10.96
CA LEU A 21 12.29 -2.23 -10.37
C LEU A 21 11.19 -1.64 -9.48
N ASN A 22 9.93 -1.66 -9.93
CA ASN A 22 8.79 -1.21 -9.14
C ASN A 22 8.64 -2.00 -7.84
N GLY A 23 8.68 -3.34 -7.92
CA GLY A 23 8.61 -4.22 -6.75
C GLY A 23 9.76 -3.97 -5.76
N THR A 24 10.98 -3.83 -6.26
CA THR A 24 12.16 -3.55 -5.43
C THR A 24 12.07 -2.19 -4.73
N ILE A 25 11.78 -1.11 -5.47
CA ILE A 25 11.65 0.24 -4.88
C ILE A 25 10.54 0.26 -3.82
N PHE A 26 9.40 -0.35 -4.12
CA PHE A 26 8.28 -0.42 -3.19
C PHE A 26 8.65 -1.20 -1.91
N THR A 27 9.29 -2.37 -2.05
CA THR A 27 9.70 -3.20 -0.92
C THR A 27 10.75 -2.49 -0.06
N LEU A 28 11.70 -1.79 -0.68
CA LEU A 28 12.66 -0.96 0.02
C LEU A 28 11.97 0.18 0.78
N GLY A 29 10.97 0.84 0.19
CA GLY A 29 10.19 1.87 0.86
C GLY A 29 9.43 1.35 2.08
N GLU A 30 8.78 0.19 1.95
CA GLU A 30 8.11 -0.48 3.08
C GLU A 30 9.11 -0.86 4.19
N ALA A 31 10.25 -1.45 3.82
CA ALA A 31 11.27 -1.88 4.76
C ALA A 31 11.92 -0.69 5.49
N ALA A 32 12.26 0.37 4.75
CA ALA A 32 12.84 1.59 5.31
C ALA A 32 11.87 2.31 6.26
N SER A 33 10.58 2.27 5.97
CA SER A 33 9.56 2.90 6.82
C SER A 33 9.29 2.10 8.10
N ASN A 34 9.64 0.80 8.13
CA ASN A 34 9.24 -0.19 9.14
C ASN A 34 8.03 0.26 9.98
N PRO A 35 6.84 0.33 9.38
CA PRO A 35 5.70 0.98 10.00
C PRO A 35 5.34 0.35 11.34
N GLY A 36 5.58 -0.95 11.50
CA GLY A 36 5.38 -1.65 12.77
C GLY A 36 6.26 -1.10 13.90
N LEU A 37 7.56 -0.89 13.67
CA LEU A 37 8.46 -0.36 14.70
C LEU A 37 8.26 1.13 14.92
N VAL A 38 8.26 1.92 13.83
CA VAL A 38 8.23 3.39 13.93
C VAL A 38 6.90 3.86 14.52
N LEU A 39 5.76 3.32 14.05
CA LEU A 39 4.45 3.71 14.57
C LEU A 39 4.23 3.21 15.99
N THR A 40 4.73 2.02 16.35
CA THR A 40 4.63 1.53 17.73
C THR A 40 5.33 2.46 18.71
N LEU A 41 6.57 2.88 18.39
CA LEU A 41 7.33 3.80 19.22
C LEU A 41 6.65 5.17 19.30
N LEU A 42 6.16 5.69 18.17
CA LEU A 42 5.47 6.98 18.12
C LEU A 42 4.17 6.97 18.92
N VAL A 43 3.32 5.96 18.73
CA VAL A 43 2.08 5.77 19.51
C VAL A 43 2.39 5.69 21.00
N ARG A 44 3.47 5.00 21.38
CA ARG A 44 3.90 4.92 22.79
C ARG A 44 4.35 6.26 23.34
N GLN A 45 5.12 7.04 22.58
CA GLN A 45 5.59 8.37 22.98
C GLN A 45 4.45 9.37 23.14
N LEU A 46 3.43 9.29 22.30
CA LEU A 46 2.21 10.12 22.37
C LEU A 46 1.24 9.67 23.50
N GLY A 47 1.64 8.75 24.37
CA GLY A 47 0.80 8.29 25.50
C GLY A 47 -0.20 7.20 25.14
N GLY A 48 -0.06 6.57 23.96
CA GLY A 48 -0.93 5.49 23.52
C GLY A 48 -0.89 4.26 24.43
N SER A 49 -2.05 3.63 24.61
CA SER A 49 -2.20 2.42 25.40
C SER A 49 -1.63 1.20 24.68
N LEU A 50 -1.39 0.12 25.43
CA LEU A 50 -0.97 -1.16 24.86
C LEU A 50 -2.00 -1.71 23.86
N THR A 51 -3.28 -1.40 24.07
CA THR A 51 -4.38 -1.73 23.15
C THR A 51 -4.20 -1.04 21.80
N LEU A 52 -3.87 0.26 21.78
CA LEU A 52 -3.64 1.00 20.53
C LEU A 52 -2.42 0.47 19.76
N ILE A 53 -1.34 0.14 20.47
CA ILE A 53 -0.15 -0.47 19.87
C ILE A 53 -0.52 -1.82 19.24
N SER A 54 -1.30 -2.64 19.93
CA SER A 54 -1.74 -3.94 19.44
C SER A 54 -2.69 -3.86 18.24
N LEU A 55 -3.38 -2.73 18.04
CA LEU A 55 -4.22 -2.50 16.87
C LEU A 55 -3.42 -2.30 15.59
N LEU A 56 -2.17 -1.83 15.65
CA LEU A 56 -1.34 -1.60 14.46
C LEU A 56 -1.19 -2.85 13.56
N PRO A 57 -0.75 -4.02 14.06
CA PRO A 57 -0.68 -5.22 13.23
C PRO A 57 -2.06 -5.70 12.76
N VAL A 58 -3.10 -5.52 13.57
CA VAL A 58 -4.48 -5.88 13.20
C VAL A 58 -4.96 -5.04 12.02
N ILE A 59 -4.74 -3.73 12.07
CA ILE A 59 -5.04 -2.78 10.98
C ILE A 59 -4.24 -3.16 9.74
N GLN A 60 -2.96 -3.50 9.90
CA GLN A 60 -2.12 -3.90 8.80
C GLN A 60 -2.68 -5.15 8.11
N SER A 61 -2.78 -6.28 8.82
CA SER A 61 -3.25 -7.54 8.24
C SER A 61 -4.66 -7.42 7.67
N THR A 62 -5.59 -6.79 8.40
CA THR A 62 -6.98 -6.63 7.94
C THR A 62 -7.06 -5.69 6.75
N GLY A 63 -6.35 -4.56 6.79
CA GLY A 63 -6.31 -3.59 5.69
C GLY A 63 -5.73 -4.20 4.42
N TYR A 64 -4.79 -5.13 4.51
CA TYR A 64 -4.30 -5.84 3.32
C TYR A 64 -5.27 -6.92 2.84
N LEU A 65 -5.82 -7.76 3.72
CA LEU A 65 -6.59 -8.95 3.34
C LEU A 65 -8.06 -8.65 3.02
N LEU A 66 -8.71 -7.82 3.83
CA LEU A 66 -10.15 -7.59 3.74
C LEU A 66 -10.55 -6.94 2.40
N PRO A 67 -9.87 -5.90 1.89
CA PRO A 67 -10.22 -5.33 0.59
C PRO A 67 -10.03 -6.34 -0.53
N GLN A 68 -8.97 -7.15 -0.49
CA GLN A 68 -8.72 -8.18 -1.51
C GLN A 68 -9.86 -9.20 -1.57
N LEU A 69 -10.40 -9.61 -0.43
CA LEU A 69 -11.55 -10.52 -0.38
C LEU A 69 -12.81 -9.89 -0.99
N ILE A 70 -13.06 -8.61 -0.70
CA ILE A 70 -14.27 -7.90 -1.14
C ILE A 70 -14.20 -7.58 -2.64
N VAL A 71 -13.09 -7.01 -3.11
CA VAL A 71 -12.97 -6.52 -4.50
C VAL A 71 -12.33 -7.53 -5.44
N GLY A 72 -11.85 -8.67 -4.94
CA GLY A 72 -11.08 -9.66 -5.70
C GLY A 72 -11.79 -10.11 -6.98
N GLY A 73 -13.02 -10.60 -6.86
CA GLY A 73 -13.81 -11.05 -8.02
C GLY A 73 -14.08 -9.93 -9.02
N HIS A 74 -14.37 -8.72 -8.54
CA HIS A 74 -14.61 -7.56 -9.41
C HIS A 74 -13.34 -7.15 -10.18
N VAL A 75 -12.21 -7.04 -9.49
CA VAL A 75 -10.92 -6.65 -10.09
C VAL A 75 -10.45 -7.70 -11.10
N GLN A 76 -10.63 -8.99 -10.80
CA GLN A 76 -10.28 -10.08 -11.72
C GLN A 76 -11.10 -10.02 -13.02
N ALA A 77 -12.39 -9.66 -12.95
CA ALA A 77 -13.26 -9.51 -14.11
C ALA A 77 -12.90 -8.30 -14.99
N LEU A 78 -12.12 -7.33 -14.50
CA LEU A 78 -11.76 -6.15 -15.29
C LEU A 78 -10.87 -6.53 -16.49
N PRO A 79 -11.13 -6.00 -17.70
CA PRO A 79 -10.29 -6.25 -18.87
C PRO A 79 -8.86 -5.71 -18.67
N TYR A 80 -8.73 -4.55 -18.01
CA TYR A 80 -7.46 -3.89 -17.73
C TYR A 80 -7.30 -3.60 -16.24
N LYS A 81 -6.25 -4.16 -15.62
CA LYS A 81 -5.94 -4.00 -14.19
C LYS A 81 -5.03 -2.81 -13.88
N LEU A 82 -4.32 -2.30 -14.88
CA LEU A 82 -3.35 -1.21 -14.72
C LEU A 82 -3.98 0.12 -14.24
N PRO A 83 -5.19 0.53 -14.69
CA PRO A 83 -5.85 1.72 -14.16
C PRO A 83 -6.18 1.58 -12.67
N THR A 84 -6.71 0.43 -12.25
CA THR A 84 -6.99 0.11 -10.85
C THR A 84 -5.72 0.16 -10.01
N TYR A 85 -4.65 -0.48 -10.47
CA TYR A 85 -3.34 -0.40 -9.82
C TYR A 85 -2.89 1.05 -9.59
N ARG A 86 -2.96 1.91 -10.64
CA ARG A 86 -2.53 3.31 -10.56
C ARG A 86 -3.38 4.13 -9.60
N LEU A 87 -4.70 3.95 -9.62
CA LEU A 87 -5.62 4.67 -8.72
C LEU A 87 -5.30 4.34 -7.26
N PHE A 88 -5.23 3.06 -6.92
CA PHE A 88 -4.97 2.66 -5.54
C PHE A 88 -3.52 2.93 -5.10
N ALA A 89 -2.56 2.90 -6.03
CA ALA A 89 -1.20 3.37 -5.76
C ALA A 89 -1.15 4.86 -5.42
N LEU A 90 -1.94 5.69 -6.13
CA LEU A 90 -2.06 7.12 -5.81
C LEU A 90 -2.74 7.35 -4.46
N LEU A 91 -3.84 6.64 -4.18
CA LEU A 91 -4.51 6.71 -2.87
C LEU A 91 -3.57 6.30 -1.73
N ARG A 92 -2.78 5.25 -1.93
CA ARG A 92 -1.78 4.81 -0.97
C ARG A 92 -0.68 5.86 -0.77
N LEU A 93 -0.23 6.50 -1.83
CA LEU A 93 0.73 7.61 -1.74
C LEU A 93 0.14 8.79 -0.96
N ILE A 94 -1.10 9.18 -1.23
CA ILE A 94 -1.80 10.24 -0.48
C ILE A 94 -1.90 9.86 0.99
N ALA A 95 -2.34 8.64 1.31
CA ALA A 95 -2.46 8.17 2.69
C ALA A 95 -1.10 8.16 3.42
N GLN A 96 -0.02 7.79 2.73
CA GLN A 96 1.33 7.85 3.28
C GLN A 96 1.76 9.31 3.56
N PHE A 97 1.47 10.24 2.66
CA PHE A 97 1.74 11.66 2.89
C PHE A 97 0.92 12.21 4.05
N THR A 98 -0.36 11.85 4.15
CA THR A 98 -1.21 12.22 5.29
C THR A 98 -0.66 11.65 6.59
N LEU A 99 -0.17 10.41 6.60
CA LEU A 99 0.48 9.80 7.76
C LEU A 99 1.74 10.58 8.16
N ILE A 100 2.60 10.95 7.20
CA ILE A 100 3.80 11.76 7.47
C ILE A 100 3.43 13.12 8.08
N ILE A 101 2.41 13.79 7.53
CA ILE A 101 1.92 15.06 8.06
C ILE A 101 1.38 14.88 9.48
N ALA A 102 0.57 13.82 9.72
CA ALA A 102 0.03 13.52 11.04
C ALA A 102 1.14 13.29 12.07
N CYS A 103 2.21 12.58 11.70
CA CYS A 103 3.39 12.41 12.54
C CYS A 103 4.11 13.74 12.80
N TYR A 104 4.26 14.58 11.77
CA TYR A 104 4.99 15.86 11.87
C TYR A 104 4.29 16.86 12.80
N VAL A 105 2.96 16.93 12.76
CA VAL A 105 2.18 17.86 13.60
C VAL A 105 1.75 17.24 14.93
N ALA A 106 2.15 16.01 15.24
CA ALA A 106 1.63 15.25 16.38
C ALA A 106 1.85 15.94 17.73
N GLU A 107 3.00 16.61 17.91
CA GLU A 107 3.32 17.35 19.14
C GLU A 107 2.60 18.71 19.25
N MET A 108 2.01 19.19 18.15
CA MET A 108 1.33 20.49 18.08
C MET A 108 -0.16 20.41 18.40
N VAL A 109 -0.71 19.20 18.58
CA VAL A 109 -2.14 18.95 18.78
C VAL A 109 -2.38 18.06 20.00
N ASP A 110 -3.65 17.94 20.41
CA ASP A 110 -4.02 17.01 21.48
C ASP A 110 -3.59 15.56 21.13
N PRO A 111 -3.00 14.81 22.06
CA PRO A 111 -2.53 13.44 21.81
C PRO A 111 -3.59 12.52 21.22
N THR A 112 -4.87 12.69 21.60
CA THR A 112 -5.98 11.89 21.06
C THR A 112 -6.20 12.16 19.58
N ILE A 113 -6.10 13.42 19.17
CA ILE A 113 -6.23 13.84 17.77
C ILE A 113 -5.04 13.33 16.95
N ALA A 114 -3.82 13.47 17.47
CA ALA A 114 -2.61 12.96 16.83
C ALA A 114 -2.68 11.44 16.60
N LEU A 115 -3.00 10.67 17.66
CA LEU A 115 -3.12 9.22 17.59
C LEU A 115 -4.21 8.78 16.61
N THR A 116 -5.36 9.44 16.62
CA THR A 116 -6.46 9.14 15.69
C THR A 116 -6.04 9.42 14.24
N GLY A 117 -5.40 10.56 13.98
CA GLY A 117 -4.90 10.92 12.66
C GLY A 117 -3.87 9.92 12.12
N ILE A 118 -2.95 9.47 12.97
CA ILE A 118 -1.96 8.45 12.64
C ILE A 118 -2.65 7.11 12.31
N LEU A 119 -3.55 6.64 13.17
CA LEU A 119 -4.22 5.35 12.98
C LEU A 119 -5.10 5.32 11.73
N VAL A 120 -5.87 6.40 11.48
CA VAL A 120 -6.72 6.50 10.29
C VAL A 120 -5.88 6.55 9.02
N SER A 121 -4.82 7.37 9.00
CA SER A 121 -3.95 7.46 7.82
C SER A 121 -3.25 6.13 7.53
N TYR A 122 -2.79 5.44 8.58
CA TYR A 122 -2.19 4.12 8.47
C TYR A 122 -3.20 3.07 7.97
N ALA A 123 -4.45 3.09 8.46
CA ALA A 123 -5.49 2.19 7.99
C ALA A 123 -5.81 2.41 6.50
N LEU A 124 -5.94 3.66 6.06
CA LEU A 124 -6.15 4.00 4.65
C LEU A 124 -4.99 3.52 3.76
N PHE A 125 -3.75 3.68 4.25
CA PHE A 125 -2.56 3.17 3.57
C PHE A 125 -2.60 1.64 3.40
N CYS A 126 -2.94 0.90 4.46
CA CYS A 126 -3.05 -0.56 4.39
C CYS A 126 -4.19 -1.03 3.48
N ILE A 127 -5.36 -0.37 3.54
CA ILE A 127 -6.51 -0.67 2.67
C ILE A 127 -6.18 -0.48 1.19
N GLY A 128 -5.54 0.65 0.84
CA GLY A 128 -5.06 0.89 -0.51
C GLY A 128 -4.06 -0.18 -0.94
N GLY A 129 -3.21 -0.62 -0.01
CA GLY A 129 -2.26 -1.70 -0.20
C GLY A 129 -2.88 -3.03 -0.62
N GLY A 130 -4.00 -3.44 -0.04
CA GLY A 130 -4.69 -4.66 -0.43
C GLY A 130 -5.04 -4.69 -1.92
N VAL A 131 -5.71 -3.64 -2.40
CA VAL A 131 -6.18 -3.57 -3.79
C VAL A 131 -5.02 -3.35 -4.78
N THR A 132 -4.03 -2.53 -4.42
CA THR A 132 -2.82 -2.32 -5.23
C THR A 132 -2.04 -3.62 -5.39
N THR A 133 -1.83 -4.38 -4.32
CA THR A 133 -1.07 -5.64 -4.37
C THR A 133 -1.74 -6.66 -5.29
N LEU A 134 -3.05 -6.85 -5.16
CA LEU A 134 -3.82 -7.73 -6.04
C LEU A 134 -3.64 -7.34 -7.52
N SER A 135 -3.86 -6.06 -7.82
CA SER A 135 -3.75 -5.56 -9.21
C SER A 135 -2.33 -5.66 -9.76
N PHE A 136 -1.32 -5.47 -8.90
CA PHE A 136 0.10 -5.59 -9.27
C PHE A 136 0.47 -7.03 -9.59
N GLN A 137 0.07 -8.00 -8.77
CA GLN A 137 0.33 -9.42 -8.99
C GLN A 137 -0.28 -9.89 -10.32
N ASP A 138 -1.51 -9.47 -10.63
CA ASP A 138 -2.15 -9.75 -11.93
C ASP A 138 -1.39 -9.16 -13.13
N VAL A 139 -0.82 -7.96 -12.97
CA VAL A 139 -0.03 -7.32 -14.03
C VAL A 139 1.30 -8.05 -14.23
N VAL A 140 1.99 -8.40 -13.13
CA VAL A 140 3.25 -9.15 -13.19
C VAL A 140 3.05 -10.53 -13.80
N ALA A 141 1.97 -11.24 -13.44
CA ALA A 141 1.64 -12.55 -13.99
C ALA A 141 1.35 -12.56 -15.50
N LYS A 142 1.04 -11.40 -16.09
CA LYS A 142 0.87 -11.26 -17.55
C LYS A 142 2.15 -10.84 -18.28
N ILE A 143 3.17 -10.40 -17.55
CA ILE A 143 4.46 -9.95 -18.09
C ILE A 143 5.47 -11.10 -18.14
N VAL A 144 5.41 -12.02 -17.16
CA VAL A 144 6.18 -13.27 -17.11
C VAL A 144 5.48 -14.35 -17.92
#